data_AF-A0A2A9CJX3-F1
#
_entry.id   AF-A0A2A9CJX3-F1
#
_cell.length_a   1.000
_cell.length_b   1.000
_cell.length_c   1.000
_cell.angle_alpha   90.00
_cell.angle_beta   90.00
_cell.angle_gamma   90.00
#
_symmetry.space_group_name_H-M   'P 1'
#
loop_
_entity.id
_entity.type
_entity.pdbx_description
1 polymer ?
#
loop_
_entity_poly.entity_id
_entity_poly.type
_entity_poly.pdbx_seq_one_letter_code
_entity_poly.pdbx_strand_id
1 'polypeptide(L)'
;MASFKVVHIIYFYLIKGEYLEINSSIISELICNKISLFFRFVFNISNYDQKIIGDLSYAKYEVDDVNYSNTTQKTISYIEENLDDDIVIDELPSLIGYSKYHLLRVFKQETGKTIGEYIRHRRMAMASLMLLDSDESILSIGIIWGFQSQEAFTRAFKDIYNLPPSKYRKIMRTLLIKKEEDSVDDRNKVEKWTLSGSNPEIYEIKLDPSQFHTGKQSGLLYGKKETNQNHFATIMQGFQSNTYKGKRLKMSCFLKTEKVYKCGAWMRVDNKTGDVLQFDNMENRQIEGTTDWNYYSVILDVEEDSEAIHFGVLLHGSGKVWIDGFQFQEVSKNVQSTNILEVNPLPESPGNLDFSN
;
A
#
# COMPACT_ATOMS: atom_id res chain seq x y z
N MET A 1 -19.56 4.08 -14.06
CA MET A 1 -20.65 3.07 -13.91
C MET A 1 -20.62 1.95 -14.96
N ALA A 2 -19.51 1.72 -15.70
CA ALA A 2 -19.43 0.70 -16.75
C ALA A 2 -18.45 -0.47 -16.46
N SER A 3 -17.53 -0.32 -15.50
CA SER A 3 -16.53 -1.35 -15.14
C SER A 3 -17.12 -2.58 -14.42
N PHE A 4 -18.25 -2.43 -13.73
CA PHE A 4 -18.85 -3.48 -12.91
C PHE A 4 -19.47 -4.64 -13.71
N LYS A 5 -19.86 -4.43 -14.98
CA LYS A 5 -20.42 -5.52 -15.80
C LYS A 5 -19.36 -6.49 -16.32
N VAL A 6 -18.13 -6.04 -16.54
CA VAL A 6 -17.09 -6.87 -17.21
C VAL A 6 -16.62 -8.02 -16.32
N VAL A 7 -16.41 -7.78 -15.01
CA VAL A 7 -15.94 -8.81 -14.08
C VAL A 7 -17.01 -9.90 -13.85
N HIS A 8 -18.28 -9.51 -13.73
CA HIS A 8 -19.38 -10.47 -13.59
C HIS A 8 -19.65 -11.26 -14.87
N ILE A 9 -19.52 -10.64 -16.06
CA ILE A 9 -19.61 -11.34 -17.34
C ILE A 9 -18.50 -12.39 -17.46
N ILE A 10 -17.25 -12.07 -17.09
CA ILE A 10 -16.14 -13.04 -17.15
C ILE A 10 -16.40 -14.24 -16.22
N TYR A 11 -16.85 -14.02 -14.98
CA TYR A 11 -17.18 -15.12 -14.06
C TYR A 11 -18.36 -15.97 -14.55
N PHE A 12 -19.39 -15.33 -15.13
CA PHE A 12 -20.61 -16.00 -15.60
C PHE A 12 -20.40 -16.81 -16.90
N TYR A 13 -19.51 -16.37 -17.80
CA TYR A 13 -19.15 -17.14 -19.00
C TYR A 13 -18.15 -18.26 -18.71
N LEU A 14 -17.24 -18.11 -17.73
CA LEU A 14 -16.26 -19.13 -17.38
C LEU A 14 -16.89 -20.43 -16.84
N ILE A 15 -18.03 -20.35 -16.16
CA ILE A 15 -18.75 -21.54 -15.64
C ILE A 15 -19.59 -22.25 -16.72
N LYS A 16 -20.01 -21.54 -17.78
CA LYS A 16 -20.86 -22.11 -18.84
C LYS A 16 -20.15 -22.66 -20.07
N GLY A 17 -18.82 -22.57 -20.15
CA GLY A 17 -18.04 -23.27 -21.17
C GLY A 17 -18.23 -22.77 -22.61
N GLU A 18 -18.71 -21.54 -22.81
CA GLU A 18 -18.73 -20.89 -24.13
C GLU A 18 -17.45 -20.08 -24.36
N TYR A 19 -16.80 -20.33 -25.51
CA TYR A 19 -15.44 -19.92 -25.81
C TYR A 19 -15.25 -18.39 -25.88
N LEU A 20 -14.28 -17.89 -25.11
CA LEU A 20 -13.43 -16.77 -25.50
C LEU A 20 -11.97 -17.17 -25.21
N GLU A 21 -11.10 -17.08 -26.22
CA GLU A 21 -9.69 -17.48 -26.14
C GLU A 21 -8.89 -16.54 -25.22
N ILE A 22 -8.90 -16.82 -23.92
CA ILE A 22 -8.00 -16.20 -22.94
C ILE A 22 -7.04 -17.28 -22.44
N ASN A 23 -5.75 -17.03 -22.65
CA ASN A 23 -4.68 -18.00 -22.46
C ASN A 23 -4.68 -18.61 -21.04
N SER A 24 -4.76 -19.93 -20.95
CA SER A 24 -5.02 -20.66 -19.69
C SER A 24 -3.93 -20.47 -18.64
N SER A 25 -2.69 -20.16 -19.04
CA SER A 25 -1.61 -19.86 -18.08
C SER A 25 -1.91 -18.60 -17.27
N ILE A 26 -2.48 -17.56 -17.90
CA ILE A 26 -2.78 -16.27 -17.26
C ILE A 26 -3.90 -16.42 -16.23
N ILE A 27 -4.91 -17.24 -16.54
CA ILE A 27 -6.04 -17.52 -15.63
C ILE A 27 -5.55 -18.32 -14.41
N SER A 28 -4.75 -19.37 -14.64
CA SER A 28 -4.12 -20.16 -13.57
C SER A 28 -3.22 -19.30 -12.67
N GLU A 29 -2.47 -18.36 -13.26
CA GLU A 29 -1.58 -17.45 -12.54
C GLU A 29 -2.35 -16.39 -11.71
N LEU A 30 -3.46 -15.85 -12.22
CA LEU A 30 -4.33 -14.93 -11.47
C LEU A 30 -5.04 -15.61 -10.29
N ILE A 31 -5.53 -16.83 -10.49
CA ILE A 31 -6.18 -17.63 -9.43
C ILE A 31 -5.14 -18.02 -8.38
N CYS A 32 -3.97 -18.54 -8.79
CA CYS A 32 -2.90 -18.91 -7.87
C CYS A 32 -2.35 -17.72 -7.07
N ASN A 33 -2.22 -16.53 -7.69
CA ASN A 33 -1.70 -15.34 -6.99
C ASN A 33 -2.70 -14.79 -5.96
N LYS A 34 -4.01 -14.73 -6.26
CA LYS A 34 -5.01 -14.28 -5.28
C LYS A 34 -5.16 -15.26 -4.12
N ILE A 35 -5.16 -16.57 -4.38
CA ILE A 35 -5.16 -17.59 -3.33
C ILE A 35 -3.86 -17.52 -2.50
N SER A 36 -2.70 -17.35 -3.13
CA SER A 36 -1.40 -17.21 -2.43
C SER A 36 -1.35 -15.98 -1.50
N LEU A 37 -1.95 -14.86 -1.92
CA LEU A 37 -2.08 -13.66 -1.09
C LEU A 37 -3.00 -13.89 0.12
N PHE A 38 -4.12 -14.61 -0.06
CA PHE A 38 -5.01 -14.99 1.04
C PHE A 38 -4.33 -15.94 2.05
N PHE A 39 -3.55 -16.91 1.58
CA PHE A 39 -2.80 -17.81 2.47
C PHE A 39 -1.68 -17.08 3.24
N ARG A 40 -0.92 -16.19 2.58
CA ARG A 40 0.05 -15.31 3.25
C ARG A 40 -0.63 -14.35 4.25
N PHE A 41 -1.86 -13.95 4.00
CA PHE A 41 -2.63 -13.10 4.91
C PHE A 41 -3.02 -13.85 6.20
N VAL A 42 -3.46 -15.10 6.11
CA VAL A 42 -3.79 -15.95 7.28
C VAL A 42 -2.55 -16.29 8.11
N PHE A 43 -1.43 -16.64 7.46
CA PHE A 43 -0.20 -17.07 8.15
C PHE A 43 0.45 -15.96 9.01
N ASN A 44 0.12 -14.69 8.78
CA ASN A 44 0.76 -13.53 9.37
C ASN A 44 -0.09 -12.84 10.47
N ILE A 45 -1.08 -13.55 11.03
CA ILE A 45 -1.92 -13.12 12.17
C ILE A 45 -1.63 -14.02 13.39
N SER A 46 -0.36 -14.41 13.57
CA SER A 46 0.07 -15.23 14.69
C SER A 46 0.09 -14.43 15.99
N ASN A 47 -1.04 -14.38 16.71
CA ASN A 47 -1.12 -14.41 18.18
C ASN A 47 -2.55 -14.44 18.80
N TYR A 48 -3.60 -14.75 18.04
CA TYR A 48 -4.92 -15.06 18.62
C TYR A 48 -5.59 -16.28 17.96
N ASP A 49 -6.02 -17.22 18.81
CA ASP A 49 -6.79 -18.44 18.53
C ASP A 49 -6.26 -19.42 17.44
N GLN A 50 -5.49 -20.42 17.88
CA GLN A 50 -5.07 -21.60 17.11
C GLN A 50 -6.23 -22.36 16.43
N LYS A 51 -7.48 -22.15 16.86
CA LYS A 51 -8.66 -22.85 16.32
C LYS A 51 -9.07 -22.38 14.92
N ILE A 52 -8.83 -21.11 14.56
CA ILE A 52 -9.15 -20.58 13.22
C ILE A 52 -8.15 -21.08 12.17
N ILE A 53 -6.89 -21.27 12.59
CA ILE A 53 -5.82 -21.80 11.73
C ILE A 53 -6.16 -23.22 11.27
N GLY A 54 -6.74 -24.06 12.12
CA GLY A 54 -7.08 -25.45 11.80
C GLY A 54 -8.18 -25.65 10.74
N ASP A 55 -9.06 -24.66 10.51
CA ASP A 55 -10.10 -24.74 9.48
C ASP A 55 -9.71 -24.02 8.17
N LEU A 56 -8.75 -23.09 8.20
CA LEU A 56 -8.27 -22.35 7.03
C LEU A 56 -6.93 -22.87 6.45
N SER A 57 -6.13 -23.64 7.19
CA SER A 57 -4.89 -24.26 6.68
C SER A 57 -5.12 -25.29 5.57
N TYR A 58 -6.35 -25.78 5.40
CA TYR A 58 -6.75 -26.85 4.48
C TYR A 58 -6.51 -26.62 2.98
N ALA A 59 -6.02 -25.45 2.53
CA ALA A 59 -5.80 -25.20 1.10
C ALA A 59 -4.39 -24.71 0.70
N LYS A 60 -3.35 -24.84 1.55
CA LYS A 60 -1.95 -25.07 1.10
C LYS A 60 -0.96 -25.39 2.24
N TYR A 61 -0.38 -26.60 2.16
CA TYR A 61 0.85 -27.08 2.81
C TYR A 61 0.87 -27.21 4.35
N GLU A 62 0.42 -28.37 4.82
CA GLU A 62 1.40 -29.41 5.20
C GLU A 62 1.08 -30.65 4.36
N VAL A 63 2.03 -31.15 3.58
CA VAL A 63 1.95 -32.50 2.99
C VAL A 63 2.71 -33.43 3.93
N ASP A 64 2.11 -33.68 5.09
CA ASP A 64 2.00 -35.08 5.49
C ASP A 64 1.14 -35.77 4.42
N ASP A 65 1.50 -37.00 4.04
CA ASP A 65 0.89 -37.74 2.93
C ASP A 65 -0.50 -38.29 3.31
N VAL A 66 -1.43 -37.37 3.61
CA VAL A 66 -2.86 -37.64 3.84
C VAL A 66 -3.50 -37.91 2.48
N ASN A 67 -3.18 -39.08 1.95
CA ASN A 67 -3.65 -39.58 0.67
C ASN A 67 -5.13 -39.96 0.81
N TYR A 68 -6.01 -38.95 0.78
CA TYR A 68 -7.46 -39.12 0.78
C TYR A 68 -7.86 -40.13 -0.29
N SER A 69 -8.83 -40.99 -0.01
CA SER A 69 -9.26 -41.97 -1.00
C SER A 69 -9.77 -41.27 -2.25
N ASN A 70 -9.59 -41.91 -3.42
CA ASN A 70 -10.11 -41.44 -4.71
C ASN A 70 -11.60 -41.04 -4.62
N THR A 71 -12.37 -41.74 -3.78
CA THR A 71 -13.77 -41.47 -3.44
C THR A 71 -13.94 -40.10 -2.77
N THR A 72 -13.18 -39.81 -1.71
CA THR A 72 -13.19 -38.50 -1.02
C THR A 72 -12.68 -37.40 -1.94
N GLN A 73 -11.58 -37.60 -2.66
CA GLN A 73 -11.02 -36.60 -3.57
C GLN A 73 -12.04 -36.17 -4.64
N LYS A 74 -12.67 -37.12 -5.34
CA LYS A 74 -13.72 -36.86 -6.33
C LYS A 74 -14.94 -36.15 -5.73
N THR A 75 -15.28 -36.48 -4.48
CA THR A 75 -16.39 -35.84 -3.76
C THR A 75 -16.06 -34.38 -3.43
N ILE A 76 -14.82 -34.09 -3.01
CA ILE A 76 -14.35 -32.73 -2.80
C ILE A 76 -14.41 -31.96 -4.12
N SER A 77 -13.84 -32.49 -5.21
CA SER A 77 -13.88 -31.84 -6.53
C SER A 77 -15.30 -31.49 -6.98
N TYR A 78 -16.21 -32.47 -6.94
CA TYR A 78 -17.62 -32.23 -7.30
C TYR A 78 -18.29 -31.18 -6.40
N ILE A 79 -18.03 -31.18 -5.09
CA ILE A 79 -18.56 -30.16 -4.18
C ILE A 79 -18.03 -28.77 -4.56
N GLU A 80 -16.72 -28.63 -4.76
CA GLU A 80 -16.07 -27.36 -5.10
C GLU A 80 -16.53 -26.80 -6.45
N GLU A 81 -16.77 -27.66 -7.44
CA GLU A 81 -17.28 -27.31 -8.78
C GLU A 81 -18.76 -26.89 -8.78
N ASN A 82 -19.52 -27.19 -7.72
CA ASN A 82 -20.97 -26.95 -7.63
C ASN A 82 -21.35 -26.18 -6.34
N LEU A 83 -20.44 -25.41 -5.75
CA LEU A 83 -20.69 -24.74 -4.46
C LEU A 83 -21.83 -23.72 -4.50
N ASP A 84 -22.07 -23.10 -5.65
CA ASP A 84 -23.04 -22.04 -5.93
C ASP A 84 -24.43 -22.55 -6.36
N ASP A 85 -24.57 -23.82 -6.74
CA ASP A 85 -25.83 -24.47 -7.12
C ASP A 85 -26.38 -25.43 -6.03
N ASP A 86 -27.60 -25.93 -6.18
CA ASP A 86 -28.18 -26.90 -5.22
C ASP A 86 -27.53 -28.30 -5.35
N ILE A 87 -26.54 -28.59 -4.49
CA ILE A 87 -25.81 -29.87 -4.47
C ILE A 87 -26.74 -31.03 -4.08
N VAL A 88 -27.17 -31.81 -5.07
CA VAL A 88 -27.96 -33.04 -4.86
C VAL A 88 -27.03 -34.19 -4.46
N ILE A 89 -26.87 -34.40 -3.16
CA ILE A 89 -26.00 -35.45 -2.57
C ILE A 89 -26.40 -36.88 -3.01
N ASP A 90 -27.60 -37.07 -3.53
CA ASP A 90 -28.09 -38.34 -4.08
C ASP A 90 -27.53 -38.70 -5.47
N GLU A 91 -26.92 -37.76 -6.21
CA GLU A 91 -26.33 -38.01 -7.53
C GLU A 91 -24.84 -38.40 -7.49
N LEU A 92 -24.11 -37.89 -6.48
CA LEU A 92 -22.71 -38.21 -6.16
C LEU A 92 -22.36 -39.72 -6.19
N PRO A 93 -23.16 -40.64 -5.61
CA PRO A 93 -22.89 -42.09 -5.65
C PRO A 93 -22.76 -42.65 -7.08
N SER A 94 -23.61 -42.17 -7.99
CA SER A 94 -23.68 -42.60 -9.39
C SER A 94 -22.46 -42.17 -10.19
N LEU A 95 -21.89 -41.01 -9.84
CA LEU A 95 -20.71 -40.43 -10.49
C LEU A 95 -19.40 -41.08 -10.05
N ILE A 96 -19.34 -41.58 -8.80
CA ILE A 96 -18.10 -42.04 -8.15
C ILE A 96 -18.02 -43.59 -8.07
N GLY A 97 -19.14 -44.29 -8.22
CA GLY A 97 -19.18 -45.77 -8.32
C GLY A 97 -19.28 -46.50 -6.98
N TYR A 98 -19.66 -45.82 -5.90
CA TYR A 98 -19.82 -46.38 -4.55
C TYR A 98 -21.21 -46.06 -3.98
N SER A 99 -21.67 -46.86 -3.00
CA SER A 99 -22.95 -46.58 -2.35
C SER A 99 -22.91 -45.31 -1.50
N LYS A 100 -24.05 -44.59 -1.43
CA LYS A 100 -24.22 -43.36 -0.63
C LYS A 100 -23.74 -43.52 0.82
N TYR A 101 -24.02 -44.68 1.43
CA TYR A 101 -23.60 -45.00 2.80
C TYR A 101 -22.08 -45.18 2.95
N HIS A 102 -21.41 -45.80 1.96
CA HIS A 102 -19.96 -45.92 1.95
C HIS A 102 -19.31 -44.54 1.80
N LEU A 103 -19.80 -43.74 0.84
CA LEU A 103 -19.33 -42.38 0.59
C LEU A 103 -19.43 -41.49 1.84
N LEU A 104 -20.61 -41.38 2.46
CA LEU A 104 -20.82 -40.55 3.64
C LEU A 104 -19.94 -40.97 4.84
N ARG A 105 -19.69 -42.28 4.98
CA ARG A 105 -18.85 -42.84 6.05
C ARG A 105 -17.38 -42.52 5.81
N VAL A 106 -16.86 -42.81 4.61
CA VAL A 106 -15.45 -42.60 4.25
C VAL A 106 -15.11 -41.11 4.29
N PHE A 107 -15.94 -40.26 3.68
CA PHE A 107 -15.76 -38.81 3.70
C PHE A 107 -15.70 -38.26 5.14
N LYS A 108 -16.60 -38.69 6.03
CA LYS A 108 -16.58 -38.24 7.44
C LYS A 108 -15.39 -38.80 8.23
N GLN A 109 -14.97 -40.03 7.94
CA GLN A 109 -13.82 -40.65 8.58
C GLN A 109 -12.51 -39.98 8.18
N GLU A 110 -12.38 -39.54 6.92
CA GLU A 110 -11.18 -38.90 6.38
C GLU A 110 -11.12 -37.38 6.65
N THR A 111 -12.24 -36.65 6.49
CA THR A 111 -12.27 -35.18 6.65
C THR A 111 -12.68 -34.71 8.05
N GLY A 112 -13.11 -35.62 8.92
CA GLY A 112 -13.70 -35.32 10.24
C GLY A 112 -15.10 -34.67 10.20
N LYS A 113 -15.59 -34.27 9.02
CA LYS A 113 -16.84 -33.51 8.81
C LYS A 113 -17.81 -34.29 7.93
N THR A 114 -19.12 -34.15 8.12
CA THR A 114 -20.09 -34.63 7.12
C THR A 114 -20.01 -33.79 5.84
N ILE A 115 -20.46 -34.33 4.71
CA ILE A 115 -20.55 -33.59 3.44
C ILE A 115 -21.33 -32.28 3.61
N GLY A 116 -22.46 -32.30 4.35
CA GLY A 116 -23.26 -31.11 4.61
C GLY A 116 -22.57 -30.06 5.50
N GLU A 117 -21.75 -30.49 6.47
CA GLU A 117 -20.91 -29.58 7.26
C GLU A 117 -19.78 -28.99 6.40
N TYR A 118 -19.14 -29.81 5.55
CA TYR A 118 -18.11 -29.36 4.62
C TYR A 118 -18.65 -28.28 3.65
N ILE A 119 -19.75 -28.57 2.95
CA ILE A 119 -20.44 -27.61 2.06
C ILE A 119 -20.76 -26.32 2.82
N ARG A 120 -21.33 -26.42 4.04
CA ARG A 120 -21.66 -25.25 4.86
C ARG A 120 -20.41 -24.41 5.18
N HIS A 121 -19.31 -25.03 5.59
CA HIS A 121 -18.07 -24.33 5.88
C HIS A 121 -17.50 -23.64 4.62
N ARG A 122 -17.48 -24.32 3.47
CA ARG A 122 -17.05 -23.75 2.19
C ARG A 122 -17.91 -22.56 1.75
N ARG A 123 -19.24 -22.70 1.81
CA ARG A 123 -20.17 -21.60 1.51
C ARG A 123 -19.99 -20.41 2.46
N MET A 124 -19.73 -20.64 3.74
CA MET A 124 -19.44 -19.56 4.69
C MET A 124 -18.09 -18.89 4.44
N ALA A 125 -17.07 -19.62 3.97
CA ALA A 125 -15.82 -19.04 3.49
C ALA A 125 -16.04 -18.13 2.27
N MET A 126 -16.76 -18.59 1.26
CA MET A 126 -17.08 -17.77 0.07
C MET A 126 -17.94 -16.56 0.43
N ALA A 127 -18.94 -16.72 1.31
CA ALA A 127 -19.71 -15.61 1.85
C ALA A 127 -18.84 -14.59 2.59
N SER A 128 -17.82 -15.05 3.35
CA SER A 128 -16.87 -14.17 4.03
C SER A 128 -16.07 -13.31 3.06
N LEU A 129 -15.65 -13.85 1.90
CA LEU A 129 -14.95 -13.09 0.86
C LEU A 129 -15.88 -12.04 0.24
N MET A 130 -17.11 -12.42 -0.11
CA MET A 130 -18.11 -11.48 -0.64
C MET A 130 -18.45 -10.34 0.33
N LEU A 131 -18.43 -10.59 1.64
CA LEU A 131 -18.62 -9.55 2.66
C LEU A 131 -17.50 -8.50 2.66
N LEU A 132 -16.28 -8.85 2.24
CA LEU A 132 -15.13 -7.96 2.17
C LEU A 132 -15.10 -7.24 0.82
N ASP A 133 -15.20 -8.00 -0.28
CA ASP A 133 -14.99 -7.53 -1.65
C ASP A 133 -16.19 -6.73 -2.22
N SER A 134 -17.38 -6.81 -1.60
CA SER A 134 -18.59 -6.17 -2.11
C SER A 134 -19.47 -5.53 -1.02
N ASP A 135 -20.17 -4.45 -1.40
CA ASP A 135 -21.18 -3.79 -0.56
C ASP A 135 -22.56 -4.47 -0.59
N GLU A 136 -22.66 -5.66 -1.21
CA GLU A 136 -23.91 -6.42 -1.31
C GLU A 136 -24.60 -6.62 0.04
N SER A 137 -25.93 -6.67 0.04
CA SER A 137 -26.67 -6.79 1.29
C SER A 137 -26.38 -8.14 1.97
N ILE A 138 -26.43 -8.17 3.30
CA ILE A 138 -26.21 -9.40 4.08
C ILE A 138 -27.26 -10.48 3.70
N LEU A 139 -28.48 -10.03 3.37
CA LEU A 139 -29.54 -10.88 2.80
C LEU A 139 -29.19 -11.39 1.40
N SER A 140 -28.70 -10.53 0.48
CA SER A 140 -28.27 -10.92 -0.88
C SER A 140 -27.24 -12.05 -0.82
N ILE A 141 -26.20 -11.87 0.00
CA ILE A 141 -25.11 -12.84 0.18
C ILE A 141 -25.65 -14.13 0.81
N GLY A 142 -26.57 -14.03 1.79
CA GLY A 142 -27.24 -15.20 2.36
C GLY A 142 -28.00 -16.02 1.31
N ILE A 143 -28.79 -15.35 0.46
CA ILE A 143 -29.57 -15.99 -0.61
C ILE A 143 -28.67 -16.70 -1.62
N ILE A 144 -27.59 -16.04 -2.08
CA ILE A 144 -26.60 -16.62 -3.01
C ILE A 144 -26.03 -17.93 -2.48
N TRP A 145 -25.82 -18.05 -1.17
CA TRP A 145 -25.29 -19.27 -0.54
C TRP A 145 -26.37 -20.23 0.01
N GLY A 146 -27.61 -20.10 -0.47
CA GLY A 146 -28.72 -21.02 -0.21
C GLY A 146 -29.49 -20.78 1.09
N PHE A 147 -29.35 -19.62 1.73
CA PHE A 147 -30.08 -19.29 2.97
C PHE A 147 -31.39 -18.57 2.67
N GLN A 148 -32.50 -19.17 3.14
CA GLN A 148 -33.86 -18.64 2.97
C GLN A 148 -34.16 -17.39 3.82
N SER A 149 -33.26 -17.00 4.74
CA SER A 149 -33.40 -15.76 5.52
C SER A 149 -32.05 -15.24 6.04
N GLN A 150 -32.00 -13.93 6.32
CA GLN A 150 -30.82 -13.27 6.88
C GLN A 150 -30.49 -13.77 8.30
N GLU A 151 -31.49 -14.19 9.08
CA GLU A 151 -31.35 -14.71 10.45
C GLU A 151 -30.79 -16.14 10.45
N ALA A 152 -31.12 -16.94 9.44
CA ALA A 152 -30.51 -18.25 9.22
C ALA A 152 -29.02 -18.11 8.85
N PHE A 153 -28.72 -17.24 7.89
CA PHE A 153 -27.35 -16.93 7.48
C PHE A 153 -26.52 -16.34 8.64
N THR A 154 -27.06 -15.34 9.35
CA THR A 154 -26.38 -14.66 10.46
C THR A 154 -26.04 -15.61 11.61
N ARG A 155 -26.90 -16.59 11.92
CA ARG A 155 -26.59 -17.62 12.92
C ARG A 155 -25.45 -18.50 12.45
N ALA A 156 -25.59 -19.15 11.28
CA ALA A 156 -24.56 -20.04 10.74
C ALA A 156 -23.18 -19.36 10.57
N PHE A 157 -23.16 -18.10 10.11
CA PHE A 157 -21.94 -17.32 9.97
C PHE A 157 -21.33 -16.98 11.33
N LYS A 158 -22.14 -16.61 12.34
CA LYS A 158 -21.66 -16.35 13.70
C LYS A 158 -21.14 -17.61 14.38
N ASP A 159 -21.74 -18.78 14.13
CA ASP A 159 -21.31 -20.05 14.71
C ASP A 159 -19.91 -20.48 14.21
N ILE A 160 -19.51 -20.02 13.01
CA ILE A 160 -18.18 -20.29 12.43
C ILE A 160 -17.18 -19.16 12.74
N TYR A 161 -17.55 -17.89 12.55
CA TYR A 161 -16.63 -16.75 12.68
C TYR A 161 -16.71 -15.98 14.01
N ASN A 162 -17.53 -16.45 14.97
CA ASN A 162 -17.82 -15.80 16.25
C ASN A 162 -18.36 -14.35 16.16
N LEU A 163 -18.66 -13.85 14.95
CA LEU A 163 -19.07 -12.49 14.66
C LEU A 163 -20.28 -12.49 13.69
N PRO A 164 -21.29 -11.62 13.90
CA PRO A 164 -22.33 -11.40 12.90
C PRO A 164 -21.73 -10.86 11.58
N PRO A 165 -22.28 -11.22 10.39
CA PRO A 165 -21.76 -10.81 9.08
C PRO A 165 -21.48 -9.32 8.92
N SER A 166 -22.36 -8.45 9.42
CA SER A 166 -22.21 -6.99 9.35
C SER A 166 -21.06 -6.47 10.22
N LYS A 167 -20.86 -7.07 11.41
CA LYS A 167 -19.75 -6.75 12.31
C LYS A 167 -18.43 -7.31 11.75
N TYR A 168 -18.45 -8.50 11.16
CA TYR A 168 -17.33 -9.09 10.44
C TYR A 168 -16.89 -8.18 9.27
N ARG A 169 -17.80 -7.83 8.34
CA ARG A 169 -17.55 -6.88 7.25
C ARG A 169 -16.90 -5.59 7.76
N LYS A 170 -17.48 -4.95 8.79
CA LYS A 170 -16.97 -3.68 9.32
C LYS A 170 -15.56 -3.85 9.90
N ILE A 171 -15.36 -4.79 10.82
CA ILE A 171 -14.06 -4.98 11.50
C ILE A 171 -12.99 -5.39 10.49
N MET A 172 -13.27 -6.40 9.67
CA MET A 172 -12.29 -6.93 8.73
C MET A 172 -11.94 -5.92 7.64
N ARG A 173 -12.90 -5.12 7.14
CA ARG A 173 -12.55 -3.98 6.25
C ARG A 173 -11.76 -2.90 6.95
N THR A 174 -12.08 -2.53 8.19
CA THR A 174 -11.25 -1.57 8.93
C THR A 174 -9.83 -2.12 9.17
N LEU A 175 -9.68 -3.43 9.41
CA LEU A 175 -8.36 -4.07 9.53
C LEU A 175 -7.64 -4.20 8.18
N LEU A 176 -8.35 -4.42 7.07
CA LEU A 176 -7.78 -4.44 5.72
C LEU A 176 -7.36 -3.04 5.28
N ILE A 177 -8.21 -2.02 5.47
CA ILE A 177 -7.87 -0.60 5.21
C ILE A 177 -6.68 -0.18 6.06
N LYS A 178 -6.68 -0.48 7.36
CA LYS A 178 -5.54 -0.18 8.22
C LYS A 178 -4.28 -0.95 7.81
N LYS A 179 -4.41 -2.19 7.33
CA LYS A 179 -3.27 -2.96 6.81
C LYS A 179 -2.84 -2.49 5.42
N GLU A 180 -3.70 -1.88 4.62
CA GLU A 180 -3.33 -1.19 3.38
C GLU A 180 -2.63 0.13 3.69
N GLU A 181 -3.10 0.90 4.69
CA GLU A 181 -2.40 2.06 5.25
C GLU A 181 -1.02 1.67 5.83
N ASP A 182 -0.92 0.51 6.51
CA ASP A 182 0.33 -0.01 7.10
C ASP A 182 1.20 -0.86 6.11
N SER A 183 0.76 -1.17 4.87
CA SER A 183 1.53 -2.04 3.93
C SER A 183 1.58 -1.60 2.46
N VAL A 184 0.88 -0.53 2.08
CA VAL A 184 1.18 0.24 0.85
C VAL A 184 2.48 1.04 1.02
N ASP A 185 2.90 1.30 2.27
CA ASP A 185 4.08 2.10 2.63
C ASP A 185 5.44 1.38 2.44
N ASP A 186 5.51 0.06 2.22
CA ASP A 186 6.78 -0.68 2.37
C ASP A 186 7.46 -1.15 1.07
N ARG A 187 6.87 -0.91 -0.12
CA ARG A 187 7.50 -1.27 -1.42
C ARG A 187 7.89 -0.09 -2.33
N ASN A 188 7.42 1.12 -2.04
CA ASN A 188 7.72 2.32 -2.81
C ASN A 188 8.43 3.42 -2.00
N LYS A 189 8.55 3.26 -0.68
CA LYS A 189 9.12 4.27 0.21
C LYS A 189 10.62 4.44 -0.03
N VAL A 190 11.03 5.68 -0.22
CA VAL A 190 12.44 6.04 -0.30
C VAL A 190 13.00 5.98 1.12
N GLU A 191 13.73 4.92 1.43
CA GLU A 191 14.25 4.68 2.79
C GLU A 191 14.94 5.93 3.38
N LYS A 192 14.61 6.27 4.63
CA LYS A 192 15.17 7.40 5.40
C LYS A 192 14.80 8.80 4.88
N TRP A 193 13.94 8.92 3.87
CA TRP A 193 13.36 10.18 3.43
C TRP A 193 11.96 10.38 4.02
N THR A 194 11.70 11.58 4.52
CA THR A 194 10.42 11.98 5.12
C THR A 194 9.67 12.89 4.16
N LEU A 195 8.40 12.60 3.89
CA LEU A 195 7.48 13.52 3.23
C LEU A 195 6.86 14.45 4.28
N SER A 196 6.92 15.76 4.04
CA SER A 196 6.36 16.81 4.91
C SER A 196 5.77 17.93 4.04
N GLY A 197 5.14 18.94 4.65
CA GLY A 197 4.57 20.09 3.93
C GLY A 197 3.31 20.65 4.58
N SER A 198 2.58 21.52 3.85
CA SER A 198 1.26 21.99 4.29
C SER A 198 0.19 20.91 4.20
N ASN A 199 0.32 20.02 3.21
CA ASN A 199 -0.67 19.00 2.84
C ASN A 199 -0.02 17.70 2.37
N PRO A 200 0.88 17.06 3.14
CA PRO A 200 1.61 15.87 2.69
C PRO A 200 0.68 14.73 2.22
N GLU A 201 -0.57 14.66 2.70
CA GLU A 201 -1.59 13.69 2.30
C GLU A 201 -1.98 13.75 0.82
N ILE A 202 -1.91 14.93 0.17
CA ILE A 202 -2.21 15.10 -1.25
C ILE A 202 -0.98 14.96 -2.16
N TYR A 203 0.21 14.76 -1.59
CA TYR A 203 1.45 14.48 -2.31
C TYR A 203 1.95 13.05 -2.05
N GLU A 204 2.77 12.53 -2.95
CA GLU A 204 3.38 11.21 -2.82
C GLU A 204 4.84 11.26 -3.22
N ILE A 205 5.67 10.56 -2.45
CA ILE A 205 7.05 10.21 -2.80
C ILE A 205 7.09 8.73 -3.18
N LYS A 206 7.76 8.39 -4.27
CA LYS A 206 8.08 7.01 -4.63
C LYS A 206 9.41 6.89 -5.37
N LEU A 207 9.92 5.67 -5.50
CA LEU A 207 11.01 5.36 -6.43
C LEU A 207 10.45 5.19 -7.86
N ASP A 208 11.14 5.75 -8.85
CA ASP A 208 10.82 5.60 -10.28
C ASP A 208 12.01 4.97 -11.03
N PRO A 209 11.91 3.70 -11.46
CA PRO A 209 12.94 3.02 -12.25
C PRO A 209 12.88 3.36 -13.75
N SER A 210 11.88 4.12 -14.21
CA SER A 210 11.68 4.49 -15.62
C SER A 210 12.25 5.86 -15.99
N GLN A 211 12.48 6.72 -15.01
CA GLN A 211 13.12 8.03 -15.15
C GLN A 211 14.19 8.18 -14.07
N PHE A 212 15.46 8.24 -14.46
CA PHE A 212 16.58 8.51 -13.57
C PHE A 212 17.72 9.21 -14.33
N HIS A 213 18.62 9.85 -13.59
CA HIS A 213 19.83 10.47 -14.13
C HIS A 213 21.05 9.55 -13.95
N THR A 214 21.11 8.85 -12.82
CA THR A 214 22.21 7.94 -12.44
C THR A 214 21.70 6.68 -11.76
N GLY A 215 22.43 5.58 -11.87
CA GLY A 215 22.10 4.33 -11.17
C GLY A 215 20.98 3.52 -11.84
N LYS A 216 19.89 3.27 -11.11
CA LYS A 216 18.79 2.36 -11.51
C LYS A 216 17.37 2.92 -11.33
N GLN A 217 17.22 4.03 -10.61
CA GLN A 217 15.95 4.64 -10.22
C GLN A 217 16.21 6.02 -9.60
N SER A 218 15.25 6.93 -9.69
CA SER A 218 15.27 8.22 -8.99
C SER A 218 14.15 8.33 -7.97
N GLY A 219 14.19 9.34 -7.10
CA GLY A 219 13.05 9.71 -6.26
C GLY A 219 12.07 10.60 -7.03
N LEU A 220 10.78 10.28 -7.01
CA LEU A 220 9.71 11.04 -7.65
C LEU A 220 8.77 11.62 -6.58
N LEU A 221 8.67 12.94 -6.51
CA LEU A 221 7.67 13.68 -5.73
C LEU A 221 6.60 14.26 -6.66
N TYR A 222 5.33 14.03 -6.37
CA TYR A 222 4.21 14.52 -7.20
C TYR A 222 2.91 14.72 -6.41
N GLY A 223 2.00 15.54 -6.95
CA GLY A 223 0.63 15.70 -6.44
C GLY A 223 -0.28 14.55 -6.89
N LYS A 224 -0.97 13.90 -5.94
CA LYS A 224 -1.95 12.81 -6.18
C LYS A 224 -3.35 13.30 -6.58
N LYS A 225 -3.70 14.53 -6.21
CA LYS A 225 -5.04 15.12 -6.33
C LYS A 225 -4.94 16.55 -6.89
N GLU A 226 -6.06 17.24 -7.05
CA GLU A 226 -6.05 18.67 -7.36
C GLU A 226 -5.34 19.47 -6.25
N THR A 227 -4.13 19.90 -6.57
CA THR A 227 -3.28 20.79 -5.76
C THR A 227 -3.43 22.23 -6.27
N ASN A 228 -3.64 23.19 -5.37
CA ASN A 228 -3.56 24.62 -5.71
C ASN A 228 -2.17 25.19 -5.35
N GLN A 229 -1.89 26.42 -5.75
CA GLN A 229 -0.59 27.09 -5.58
C GLN A 229 -0.18 27.30 -4.10
N ASN A 230 -1.12 27.26 -3.15
CA ASN A 230 -0.86 27.41 -1.72
C ASN A 230 -0.46 26.07 -1.05
N HIS A 231 -0.78 24.94 -1.68
CA HIS A 231 -0.35 23.63 -1.19
C HIS A 231 1.11 23.39 -1.55
N PHE A 232 1.88 22.83 -0.62
CA PHE A 232 3.22 22.33 -0.92
C PHE A 232 3.55 21.06 -0.15
N ALA A 233 4.48 20.29 -0.71
CA ALA A 233 5.17 19.24 0.00
C ALA A 233 6.68 19.31 -0.24
N THR A 234 7.44 18.70 0.66
CA THR A 234 8.85 18.46 0.53
C THR A 234 9.17 17.02 0.86
N ILE A 235 10.11 16.44 0.13
CA ILE A 235 10.86 15.27 0.61
C ILE A 235 12.12 15.78 1.29
N MET A 236 12.48 15.23 2.44
CA MET A 236 13.64 15.70 3.19
C MET A 236 14.34 14.62 4.00
N GLN A 237 15.60 14.87 4.30
CA GLN A 237 16.40 14.12 5.26
C GLN A 237 17.16 15.11 6.15
N GLY A 238 17.65 14.66 7.31
CA GLY A 238 18.57 15.42 8.16
C GLY A 238 19.73 14.57 8.67
N PHE A 239 20.84 15.21 8.99
CA PHE A 239 22.03 14.59 9.60
C PHE A 239 22.77 15.58 10.50
N GLN A 240 23.65 15.08 11.37
CA GLN A 240 24.43 15.90 12.30
C GLN A 240 25.48 16.75 11.58
N SER A 241 25.65 18.00 12.00
CA SER A 241 26.60 18.97 11.41
C SER A 241 28.08 18.62 11.59
N ASN A 242 28.41 17.70 12.50
CA ASN A 242 29.75 17.48 13.08
C ASN A 242 30.94 17.49 12.08
N THR A 243 30.79 16.86 10.92
CA THR A 243 31.86 16.77 9.89
C THR A 243 32.11 18.11 9.14
N TYR A 244 31.15 19.03 9.22
CA TYR A 244 31.08 20.25 8.43
C TYR A 244 31.20 21.55 9.26
N LYS A 245 31.24 21.49 10.59
CA LYS A 245 31.46 22.67 11.45
C LYS A 245 32.69 23.49 11.01
N GLY A 246 32.53 24.81 11.02
CA GLY A 246 33.49 25.81 10.56
C GLY A 246 33.57 26.00 9.03
N LYS A 247 33.00 25.08 8.23
CA LYS A 247 33.22 25.03 6.77
C LYS A 247 32.12 25.75 5.98
N ARG A 248 32.27 25.75 4.65
CA ARG A 248 31.19 26.10 3.71
C ARG A 248 30.82 24.84 2.93
N LEU A 249 29.54 24.50 2.94
CA LEU A 249 29.00 23.25 2.42
C LEU A 249 28.17 23.53 1.17
N LYS A 250 28.56 22.93 0.05
CA LYS A 250 27.73 22.83 -1.16
C LYS A 250 26.96 21.51 -1.11
N MET A 251 25.64 21.59 -1.00
CA MET A 251 24.73 20.51 -1.38
C MET A 251 24.39 20.66 -2.85
N SER A 252 24.40 19.56 -3.61
CA SER A 252 23.99 19.56 -5.02
C SER A 252 23.20 18.31 -5.39
N CYS A 253 22.31 18.41 -6.37
CA CYS A 253 21.51 17.31 -6.92
C CYS A 253 21.14 17.56 -8.39
N PHE A 254 20.58 16.53 -9.03
CA PHE A 254 19.94 16.65 -10.34
C PHE A 254 18.42 16.62 -10.17
N LEU A 255 17.74 17.56 -10.82
CA LEU A 255 16.28 17.65 -10.84
C LEU A 255 15.75 17.67 -12.27
N LYS A 256 14.62 17.01 -12.49
CA LYS A 256 13.84 17.01 -13.74
C LYS A 256 12.38 17.27 -13.39
N THR A 257 11.65 18.05 -14.19
CA THR A 257 10.27 18.45 -13.86
C THR A 257 9.27 18.19 -14.97
N GLU A 258 8.02 17.88 -14.60
CA GLU A 258 6.89 17.89 -15.52
C GLU A 258 5.78 18.79 -14.96
N LYS A 259 5.47 19.88 -15.67
CA LYS A 259 4.35 20.80 -15.41
C LYS A 259 4.31 21.30 -13.94
N VAL A 260 5.47 21.56 -13.33
CA VAL A 260 5.52 22.10 -11.97
C VAL A 260 5.11 23.56 -11.95
N TYR A 261 4.38 23.97 -10.92
CA TYR A 261 4.14 25.39 -10.68
C TYR A 261 5.39 26.07 -10.10
N LYS A 262 5.91 25.55 -8.97
CA LYS A 262 7.17 26.00 -8.37
C LYS A 262 7.86 24.82 -7.68
N CYS A 263 9.14 24.64 -7.95
CA CYS A 263 9.98 23.58 -7.38
C CYS A 263 11.38 24.10 -7.07
N GLY A 264 12.07 23.51 -6.08
CA GLY A 264 13.45 23.86 -5.73
C GLY A 264 14.10 22.81 -4.85
N ALA A 265 15.43 22.74 -4.89
CA ALA A 265 16.21 22.10 -3.82
C ALA A 265 16.35 23.07 -2.64
N TRP A 266 16.47 22.54 -1.42
CA TRP A 266 16.67 23.37 -0.23
C TRP A 266 17.66 22.75 0.75
N MET A 267 18.31 23.60 1.53
CA MET A 267 19.13 23.21 2.67
C MET A 267 18.91 24.20 3.83
N ARG A 268 19.03 23.69 5.05
CA ARG A 268 18.90 24.44 6.30
C ARG A 268 19.92 23.94 7.31
N VAL A 269 20.51 24.84 8.06
CA VAL A 269 21.43 24.54 9.15
C VAL A 269 20.83 25.10 10.45
N ASP A 270 20.63 24.21 11.41
CA ASP A 270 19.99 24.53 12.69
C ASP A 270 21.00 24.39 13.84
N ASN A 271 20.91 25.26 14.83
CA ASN A 271 21.69 25.15 16.06
C ASN A 271 21.08 24.14 17.05
N LYS A 272 21.70 23.98 18.21
CA LYS A 272 21.25 23.05 19.26
C LYS A 272 19.91 23.41 19.92
N THR A 273 19.51 24.69 19.90
CA THR A 273 18.20 25.15 20.41
C THR A 273 17.08 25.01 19.37
N GLY A 274 17.41 24.67 18.13
CA GLY A 274 16.47 24.52 17.01
C GLY A 274 16.25 25.82 16.22
N ASP A 275 17.05 26.86 16.48
CA ASP A 275 17.03 28.08 15.68
C ASP A 275 17.74 27.84 14.34
N VAL A 276 17.19 28.46 13.30
CA VAL A 276 17.73 28.36 11.94
C VAL A 276 18.85 29.37 11.76
N LEU A 277 20.08 28.90 11.61
CA LEU A 277 21.27 29.73 11.38
C LEU A 277 21.42 30.14 9.91
N GLN A 278 21.19 29.18 9.01
CA GLN A 278 21.40 29.35 7.57
C GLN A 278 20.27 28.63 6.82
N PHE A 279 19.72 29.24 5.77
CA PHE A 279 18.63 28.65 4.99
C PHE A 279 18.66 29.11 3.54
N ASP A 280 18.28 28.23 2.63
CA ASP A 280 18.03 28.56 1.23
C ASP A 280 17.15 27.48 0.61
N ASN A 281 16.11 27.91 -0.10
CA ASN A 281 15.05 27.10 -0.70
C ASN A 281 14.92 27.30 -2.22
N MET A 282 15.89 27.97 -2.84
CA MET A 282 15.86 28.40 -4.24
C MET A 282 14.69 29.34 -4.61
N GLU A 283 14.04 30.03 -3.67
CA GLU A 283 12.91 30.93 -3.97
C GLU A 283 13.25 32.05 -4.96
N ASN A 284 14.48 32.56 -4.91
CA ASN A 284 15.00 33.55 -5.86
C ASN A 284 15.44 32.99 -7.23
N ARG A 285 15.37 31.66 -7.42
CA ARG A 285 15.83 30.93 -8.61
C ARG A 285 15.07 29.61 -8.81
N GLN A 286 13.76 29.69 -8.63
CA GLN A 286 12.83 28.56 -8.63
C GLN A 286 12.71 27.90 -10.01
N ILE A 287 12.31 26.62 -10.02
CA ILE A 287 12.06 25.85 -11.24
C ILE A 287 10.56 25.86 -11.53
N GLU A 288 10.20 26.22 -12.77
CA GLU A 288 8.82 26.29 -13.25
C GLU A 288 8.66 25.45 -14.54
N GLY A 289 7.45 24.95 -14.80
CA GLY A 289 7.09 24.27 -16.05
C GLY A 289 7.65 22.86 -16.16
N THR A 290 8.22 22.53 -17.33
CA THR A 290 8.78 21.20 -17.64
C THR A 290 10.23 21.39 -18.09
N THR A 291 11.17 20.80 -17.36
CA THR A 291 12.60 20.78 -17.69
C THR A 291 13.09 19.34 -17.78
N ASP A 292 14.12 19.08 -18.59
CA ASP A 292 14.87 17.82 -18.45
C ASP A 292 15.85 17.90 -17.27
N TRP A 293 16.63 16.85 -17.03
CA TRP A 293 17.62 16.81 -15.96
C TRP A 293 18.60 17.99 -15.99
N ASN A 294 18.58 18.79 -14.92
CA ASN A 294 19.47 19.92 -14.70
C ASN A 294 20.15 19.81 -13.32
N TYR A 295 21.36 20.35 -13.21
CA TYR A 295 22.13 20.38 -11.97
C TYR A 295 21.78 21.62 -11.14
N TYR A 296 21.51 21.43 -9.85
CA TYR A 296 21.20 22.50 -8.90
C TYR A 296 22.04 22.38 -7.63
N SER A 297 22.28 23.50 -6.96
CA SER A 297 23.03 23.53 -5.71
C SER A 297 22.60 24.64 -4.76
N VAL A 298 22.79 24.37 -3.47
CA VAL A 298 22.64 25.28 -2.33
C VAL A 298 23.97 25.29 -1.57
N ILE A 299 24.46 26.47 -1.21
CA ILE A 299 25.75 26.68 -0.57
C ILE A 299 25.53 27.48 0.70
N LEU A 300 25.69 26.85 1.87
CA LEU A 300 25.55 27.50 3.17
C LEU A 300 26.85 27.36 3.96
N ASP A 301 27.07 28.29 4.89
CA ASP A 301 28.05 28.08 5.95
C ASP A 301 27.52 27.10 6.98
N VAL A 302 28.41 26.42 7.69
CA VAL A 302 28.07 25.59 8.84
C VAL A 302 28.92 26.08 10.00
N GLU A 303 28.29 26.75 10.95
CA GLU A 303 28.95 27.44 12.05
C GLU A 303 29.31 26.45 13.18
N GLU A 304 30.17 26.83 14.12
CA GLU A 304 30.66 25.93 15.17
C GLU A 304 29.56 25.47 16.14
N ASP A 305 28.52 26.27 16.31
CA ASP A 305 27.35 26.02 17.16
C ASP A 305 26.21 25.26 16.43
N SER A 306 26.32 25.07 15.11
CA SER A 306 25.38 24.29 14.30
C SER A 306 25.29 22.84 14.80
N GLU A 307 24.11 22.25 14.90
CA GLU A 307 23.89 20.88 15.39
C GLU A 307 23.36 19.94 14.29
N ALA A 308 22.42 20.43 13.46
CA ALA A 308 21.76 19.64 12.44
C ALA A 308 21.79 20.33 11.06
N ILE A 309 21.87 19.52 10.01
CA ILE A 309 21.73 19.94 8.61
C ILE A 309 20.54 19.19 8.03
N HIS A 310 19.55 19.94 7.55
CA HIS A 310 18.36 19.43 6.88
C HIS A 310 18.38 19.84 5.42
N PHE A 311 17.91 18.97 4.54
CA PHE A 311 17.93 19.22 3.09
C PHE A 311 16.85 18.43 2.38
N GLY A 312 16.52 18.86 1.17
CA GLY A 312 15.50 18.17 0.38
C GLY A 312 15.12 18.86 -0.92
N VAL A 313 13.94 18.49 -1.42
CA VAL A 313 13.30 19.10 -2.60
C VAL A 313 11.87 19.41 -2.25
N LEU A 314 11.45 20.64 -2.56
CA LEU A 314 10.08 21.13 -2.39
C LEU A 314 9.35 21.21 -3.73
N LEU A 315 8.04 20.98 -3.68
CA LEU A 315 7.09 21.13 -4.79
C LEU A 315 5.86 21.87 -4.28
N HIS A 316 5.58 23.04 -4.86
CA HIS A 316 4.34 23.79 -4.67
C HIS A 316 3.37 23.51 -5.80
N GLY A 317 2.09 23.36 -5.46
CA GLY A 317 1.03 23.09 -6.43
C GLY A 317 1.21 21.76 -7.15
N SER A 318 0.80 21.75 -8.41
CA SER A 318 0.77 20.56 -9.26
C SER A 318 2.11 20.30 -9.94
N GLY A 319 2.22 19.10 -10.54
CA GLY A 319 3.36 18.66 -11.32
C GLY A 319 4.07 17.46 -10.71
N LYS A 320 5.25 17.16 -11.27
CA LYS A 320 6.16 16.11 -10.84
C LYS A 320 7.57 16.66 -10.79
N VAL A 321 8.36 16.24 -9.81
CA VAL A 321 9.82 16.38 -9.82
C VAL A 321 10.47 15.03 -9.59
N TRP A 322 11.41 14.68 -10.46
CA TRP A 322 12.33 13.56 -10.28
C TRP A 322 13.67 14.08 -9.74
N ILE A 323 14.27 13.32 -8.85
CA ILE A 323 15.30 13.77 -7.91
C ILE A 323 16.38 12.68 -7.83
N ASP A 324 17.63 13.05 -8.13
CA ASP A 324 18.75 12.11 -8.22
C ASP A 324 20.07 12.76 -7.80
N GLY A 325 21.08 11.95 -7.47
CA GLY A 325 22.47 12.38 -7.35
C GLY A 325 22.77 13.42 -6.26
N PHE A 326 22.11 13.35 -5.09
CA PHE A 326 22.47 14.18 -3.95
C PHE A 326 23.94 13.98 -3.54
N GLN A 327 24.68 15.09 -3.44
CA GLN A 327 26.08 15.14 -3.05
C GLN A 327 26.34 16.31 -2.11
N PHE A 328 27.31 16.12 -1.22
CA PHE A 328 27.77 17.11 -0.25
C PHE A 328 29.27 17.32 -0.44
N GLN A 329 29.69 18.58 -0.63
CA GLN A 329 31.08 18.93 -0.88
C GLN A 329 31.46 20.16 -0.05
N GLU A 330 32.57 20.05 0.70
CA GLU A 330 33.23 21.22 1.28
C GLU A 330 33.81 22.10 0.16
N VAL A 331 33.52 23.40 0.21
CA VAL A 331 34.01 24.40 -0.73
C VAL A 331 34.73 25.54 -0.02
N SER A 332 35.62 26.23 -0.73
CA SER A 332 36.31 27.41 -0.19
C SER A 332 35.30 28.50 0.19
N LYS A 333 35.61 29.26 1.26
CA LYS A 333 34.87 30.47 1.67
C LYS A 333 34.88 31.59 0.60
N ASN A 334 35.69 31.45 -0.46
CA ASN A 334 35.65 32.32 -1.64
C ASN A 334 34.47 32.01 -2.59
N VAL A 335 33.85 30.82 -2.50
CA VAL A 335 32.63 30.48 -3.24
C VAL A 335 31.45 31.13 -2.52
N GLN A 336 30.70 32.00 -3.21
CA GLN A 336 29.60 32.77 -2.62
C GLN A 336 28.54 31.86 -1.96
N SER A 337 28.11 32.22 -0.75
CA SER A 337 26.97 31.58 -0.07
C SER A 337 25.67 31.95 -0.78
N THR A 338 24.72 31.01 -0.82
CA THR A 338 23.37 31.22 -1.35
C THR A 338 22.31 31.40 -0.26
N ASN A 339 22.73 31.53 1.01
CA ASN A 339 21.86 31.83 2.14
C ASN A 339 20.91 33.01 1.83
N ILE A 340 19.62 32.81 2.08
CA ILE A 340 18.57 33.83 1.86
C ILE A 340 18.11 34.51 3.15
N LEU A 341 18.63 34.10 4.31
CA LEU A 341 18.37 34.80 5.56
C LEU A 341 19.12 36.13 5.57
N GLU A 342 18.39 37.22 5.36
CA GLU A 342 18.91 38.56 5.57
C GLU A 342 19.22 38.77 7.06
N VAL A 343 20.50 38.67 7.41
CA VAL A 343 21.01 39.35 8.61
C VAL A 343 21.08 40.84 8.26
N ASN A 344 19.92 41.52 8.30
CA ASN A 344 19.89 42.97 8.30
C ASN A 344 20.61 43.42 9.59
N PRO A 345 21.79 44.07 9.49
CA PRO A 345 22.49 44.51 10.68
C PRO A 345 21.59 45.51 11.41
N LEU A 346 21.34 45.24 12.70
CA LEU A 346 20.72 46.25 13.55
C LEU A 346 21.60 47.51 13.51
N PRO A 347 21.00 48.72 13.50
CA PRO A 347 21.77 49.95 13.49
C PRO A 347 22.72 49.98 14.69
N GLU A 348 23.95 50.48 14.49
CA GLU A 348 25.02 50.48 15.51
C GLU A 348 24.62 51.21 16.81
N SER A 349 23.64 52.12 16.70
CA SER A 349 22.98 52.78 17.82
C SER A 349 21.45 52.70 17.67
N PRO A 350 20.70 52.66 18.78
CA PRO A 350 19.29 53.02 18.76
C PRO A 350 19.15 54.51 18.48
N GLY A 351 18.18 54.88 17.64
CA GLY A 351 17.57 56.20 17.71
C GLY A 351 16.35 56.20 18.65
N ASN A 352 15.81 57.39 18.92
CA ASN A 352 14.58 57.70 19.69
C ASN A 352 14.24 56.81 20.90
N LEU A 353 14.22 57.44 22.07
CA LEU A 353 12.92 57.98 22.47
C LEU A 353 12.82 59.53 22.28
N ASP A 354 13.84 60.15 21.65
CA ASP A 354 13.86 61.50 21.05
C ASP A 354 14.48 61.74 19.61
N PHE A 355 15.09 60.79 18.85
CA PHE A 355 15.61 60.93 17.43
C PHE A 355 16.29 62.28 17.16
N SER A 356 17.37 62.50 17.87
CA SER A 356 18.50 63.20 17.28
C SER A 356 19.57 62.17 16.90
N ASN A 357 20.24 62.43 15.77
CA ASN A 357 21.38 61.65 15.27
C ASN A 357 22.61 61.77 16.18
#